data_AF-A0A847ZTD7-F1
#
_entry.id   AF-A0A847ZTD7-F1
#
_cell.length_a   1.000
_cell.length_b   1.000
_cell.length_c   1.000
_cell.angle_alpha   90.00
_cell.angle_beta   90.00
_cell.angle_gamma   90.00
#
_symmetry.space_group_name_H-M   'P 1'
#
loop_
_entity.id
_entity.type
_entity.pdbx_description
1 polymer ?
#
loop_
_entity_poly.entity_id
_entity_poly.type
_entity_poly.pdbx_seq_one_letter_code
_entity_poly.pdbx_strand_id
1 'polypeptide(L)' 'MYEAISNRFRVTVRPQFLAGQSNPVEDKFVWAYTITIENLGQVAAQLRSRHWIITDAVGHKQEV' A
#
# COMPACT_ATOMS: atom_id res chain seq x y z
N MET A 1 -2.23 -10.75 -1.27
CA MET A 1 -0.83 -10.28 -1.44
C MET A 1 -0.72 -9.77 -2.86
N TYR A 2 -0.19 -8.56 -3.04
CA TYR A 2 -0.04 -7.93 -4.35
C TYR A 2 1.44 -7.75 -4.66
N GLU A 3 1.80 -7.85 -5.93
CA GLU A 3 3.17 -7.65 -6.39
C GLU A 3 3.17 -6.92 -7.73
N ALA A 4 4.15 -6.03 -7.91
CA ALA A 4 4.46 -5.42 -9.18
C ALA A 4 5.98 -5.30 -9.34
N ILE A 5 6.46 -5.42 -10.58
CA ILE A 5 7.87 -5.20 -10.92
C ILE A 5 7.94 -4.06 -11.94
N SER A 6 8.74 -3.03 -11.65
CA SER A 6 9.00 -1.91 -12.56
C SER A 6 10.42 -1.41 -12.38
N ASN A 7 11.12 -1.12 -13.48
CA ASN A 7 12.49 -0.59 -13.45
C ASN A 7 13.46 -1.36 -12.54
N ARG A 8 13.36 -2.70 -12.52
CA ARG A 8 14.13 -3.61 -11.63
C ARG A 8 13.83 -3.47 -10.14
N PHE A 9 12.76 -2.79 -9.76
CA PHE A 9 12.24 -2.83 -8.39
C PHE A 9 11.03 -3.75 -8.33
N ARG A 10 11.05 -4.71 -7.41
CA ARG A 10 9.87 -5.48 -7.02
C ARG A 10 9.25 -4.80 -5.81
N VAL A 11 7.96 -4.48 -5.92
CA VAL A 11 7.17 -3.93 -4.82
C VAL A 11 6.11 -4.96 -4.45
N THR A 12 6.18 -5.44 -3.21
CA THR A 12 5.25 -6.42 -2.65
C THR A 12 4.44 -5.77 -1.55
N VAL A 13 3.11 -5.88 -1.60
CA VAL A 13 2.19 -5.29 -0.62
C VAL A 13 1.33 -6.36 0.04
N ARG A 14 1.30 -6.32 1.38
CA ARG A 14 0.46 -7.19 2.21
C ARG A 14 -0.49 -6.33 3.04
N PRO A 15 -1.75 -6.14 2.59
CA PRO A 15 -2.75 -5.48 3.43
C PRO A 15 -3.26 -6.43 4.51
N GLN A 16 -3.65 -5.85 5.63
CA GLN A 16 -4.23 -6.54 6.77
C GLN A 16 -5.36 -5.69 7.35
N PHE A 17 -6.54 -6.27 7.47
CA PHE A 17 -7.65 -5.64 8.18
C PHE A 17 -7.40 -5.68 9.69
N LEU A 18 -7.60 -4.53 10.37
CA LEU A 18 -7.43 -4.41 11.81
C LEU A 18 -8.80 -4.38 12.50
N ALA A 19 -9.37 -5.56 12.75
CA ALA A 19 -10.70 -5.70 13.33
C ALA A 19 -10.84 -4.96 14.68
N GLY A 20 -9.84 -5.06 15.56
CA GLY A 20 -9.87 -4.41 16.89
C GLY A 20 -9.80 -2.87 16.87
N GLN A 21 -9.50 -2.26 15.72
CA GLN A 21 -9.50 -0.80 15.53
C GLN A 21 -10.62 -0.33 14.59
N SER A 22 -11.40 -1.27 14.06
CA SER A 22 -12.49 -0.99 13.12
C SER A 22 -13.83 -1.02 13.85
N ASN A 23 -14.77 -0.21 13.37
CA ASN A 23 -16.17 -0.26 13.78
C ASN A 23 -17.06 -0.37 12.53
N PRO A 24 -17.36 -1.60 12.07
CA PRO A 24 -18.19 -1.81 10.88
C PRO A 24 -19.61 -1.26 11.00
N VAL A 25 -20.16 -1.10 12.21
CA VAL A 25 -21.50 -0.53 12.43
C VAL A 25 -21.53 0.97 12.12
N GLU A 26 -20.40 1.65 12.27
CA GLU A 26 -20.22 3.07 11.95
C GLU A 26 -19.50 3.31 10.61
N ASP A 27 -19.39 2.30 9.75
CA ASP A 27 -18.65 2.33 8.48
C ASP A 27 -17.17 2.75 8.61
N LYS A 28 -16.55 2.47 9.77
CA LYS A 28 -15.14 2.78 10.04
C LYS A 28 -14.29 1.53 9.89
N PHE A 29 -13.45 1.49 8.86
CA PHE A 29 -12.58 0.35 8.56
C PHE A 29 -11.11 0.78 8.61
N VAL A 30 -10.33 0.13 9.47
CA VAL A 30 -8.90 0.38 9.60
C VAL A 30 -8.11 -0.77 8.97
N TRP A 31 -7.18 -0.39 8.09
CA TRP A 31 -6.29 -1.31 7.40
C TRP A 31 -4.84 -0.92 7.66
N ALA A 32 -4.02 -1.92 7.94
CA ALA A 32 -2.57 -1.81 7.86
C ALA A 32 -2.08 -2.38 6.53
N TYR A 33 -0.93 -1.92 6.07
CA TYR A 33 -0.23 -2.53 4.94
C TYR A 33 1.27 -2.59 5.22
N THR A 34 1.88 -3.72 4.86
CA THR A 34 3.34 -3.86 4.84
C THR A 34 3.80 -3.85 3.39
N ILE A 35 4.74 -2.95 3.08
CA ILE A 35 5.34 -2.82 1.76
C ILE A 35 6.79 -3.26 1.84
N THR A 36 7.18 -4.17 0.96
CA THR A 36 8.58 -4.54 0.73
C THR A 36 8.98 -4.04 -0.65
N ILE A 37 10.03 -3.22 -0.71
CA ILE A 37 10.63 -2.74 -1.97
C ILE A 37 11.99 -3.40 -2.10
N GLU A 38 12.15 -4.23 -3.11
CA GLU A 38 13.37 -4.97 -3.40
C GLU A 38 14.04 -4.42 -4.65
N ASN A 39 15.29 -3.99 -4.54
CA ASN A 39 16.12 -3.58 -5.68
C ASN A 39 16.76 -4.81 -6.32
N LEU A 40 16.27 -5.21 -7.50
CA LEU A 40 16.82 -6.32 -8.30
C LEU A 40 17.92 -5.85 -9.27
N GLY A 41 18.28 -4.56 -9.23
CA GLY A 41 19.36 -3.98 -9.99
C GLY A 41 20.72 -4.15 -9.31
N GLN A 42 21.77 -3.81 -10.05
CA GLN A 42 23.15 -3.81 -9.54
C GLN A 42 23.61 -2.45 -9.01
N VAL A 43 22.78 -1.41 -9.17
CA VAL A 43 23.09 -0.04 -8.74
C VAL A 43 22.21 0.31 -7.55
N ALA A 44 22.80 0.88 -6.51
CA ALA A 44 22.07 1.36 -5.34
C ALA A 44 21.06 2.45 -5.75
N ALA A 45 19.95 2.51 -5.02
CA ALA A 45 18.89 3.47 -5.29
C ALA A 45 18.31 4.02 -3.99
N GLN A 46 17.64 5.16 -4.09
CA GLN A 46 17.00 5.82 -2.97
C GLN A 46 15.54 6.08 -3.30
N LEU A 47 14.64 5.65 -2.41
CA LEU A 47 13.24 6.05 -2.46
C LEU A 47 13.14 7.53 -2.05
N ARG A 48 12.77 8.39 -2.99
CA ARG A 48 12.68 9.85 -2.76
C ARG A 48 11.29 10.28 -2.29
N SER A 49 10.26 9.71 -2.89
CA SER A 49 8.87 10.05 -2.62
C SER A 49 7.96 8.85 -2.87
N ARG A 50 6.72 8.98 -2.39
CA ARG A 50 5.62 8.05 -2.64
C ARG A 50 4.40 8.90 -3.03
N HIS A 51 3.50 8.33 -3.83
CA HIS A 51 2.19 8.89 -4.12
C HIS A 51 1.17 7.77 -3.97
N TRP A 52 0.14 8.00 -3.17
CA TRP A 52 -0.94 7.05 -2.98
C TRP A 52 -2.22 7.61 -3.53
N ILE A 53 -2.99 6.75 -4.20
CA ILE A 53 -4.37 6.99 -4.55
C ILE A 53 -5.16 5.92 -3.82
N ILE A 54 -5.89 6.32 -2.78
CA ILE A 54 -6.73 5.42 -1.97
C ILE A 54 -8.16 5.65 -2.44
N THR A 55 -8.83 4.59 -2.89
CA THR A 55 -10.23 4.66 -3.33
C THR A 55 -11.09 3.88 -2.36
N ASP A 56 -12.14 4.50 -1.83
CA ASP A 56 -13.13 3.82 -0.98
C ASP A 56 -14.15 3.01 -1.82
N ALA A 57 -15.09 2.34 -1.14
CA ALA A 57 -16.08 1.49 -1.80
C ALA A 57 -17.12 2.25 -2.65
N VAL A 58 -17.28 3.57 -2.43
CA VAL A 58 -18.21 4.42 -3.21
C VAL A 58 -17.49 5.23 -4.29
N GLY A 59 -16.18 5.04 -4.44
CA GLY A 59 -15.36 5.63 -5.49
C GLY A 59 -14.71 6.97 -5.10
N HIS A 60 -14.82 7.42 -3.86
CA HIS A 60 -14.09 8.61 -3.42
C HIS A 60 -12.60 8.32 -3.37
N LYS A 61 -11.82 9.28 -3.88
CA LYS A 61 -10.36 9.20 -3.93
C LYS A 61 -9.74 10.13 -2.91
N GLN A 62 -8.74 9.61 -2.22
CA GLN A 62 -7.86 10.37 -1.35
C GLN A 62 -6.41 10.20 -1.82
N GLU A 63 -5.66 11.29 -1.82
CA GLU A 63 -4.25 11.31 -2.23
C GLU A 63 -3.33 11.63 -1.06
N VAL A 64 -2.15 11.00 -1.04
CA VAL A 64 -1.08 11.18 -0.04
C VAL A 64 0.29 11.17 -0.68
#